data_AF-A0A7X6SUU9-F1
#
_entry.id   AF-A0A7X6SUU9-F1
#
_cell.length_a   1.000
_cell.length_b   1.000
_cell.length_c   1.000
_cell.angle_alpha   90.00
_cell.angle_beta   90.00
_cell.angle_gamma   90.00
#
_symmetry.space_group_name_H-M   'P 1'
#
loop_
_entity.id
_entity.type
_entity.pdbx_description
1 polymer ?
#
loop_
_entity_poly.entity_id
_entity_poly.type
_entity_poly.pdbx_seq_one_letter_code
_entity_poly.pdbx_strand_id
1 'polypeptide(L)' 'MPTIQQLIRKGRHSKAAKINSAALKGSPQRRGVCTR' A
#
# COMPACT_ATOMS: atom_id res chain seq x y z
N MET A 1 14.38 -2.49 20.86
CA MET A 1 14.82 -1.13 20.50
C MET A 1 16.03 -1.26 19.57
N PRO A 2 15.99 -0.74 18.33
CA PRO A 2 17.14 -0.81 17.43
C PRO A 2 18.22 0.21 17.80
N THR A 3 19.50 -0.13 17.58
CA THR A 3 20.64 0.77 17.79
C THR A 3 20.85 1.71 16.59
N ILE A 4 21.58 2.81 16.78
CA ILE A 4 21.87 3.78 15.69
C ILE A 4 22.60 3.09 14.52
N GLN A 5 23.57 2.23 14.81
CA GLN A 5 24.30 1.49 13.77
C GLN A 5 23.41 0.53 12.98
N GLN A 6 22.39 -0.07 13.62
CA GLN A 6 21.39 -0.90 12.93
C GLN A 6 20.55 -0.07 11.96
N LEU A 7 20.14 1.15 12.36
CA LEU A 7 19.36 2.05 11.52
C LEU A 7 20.17 2.64 10.36
N ILE A 8 21.47 2.91 10.56
CA ILE A 8 22.38 3.35 9.49
C ILE A 8 22.53 2.25 8.42
N ARG A 9 22.68 0.99 8.84
CA ARG A 9 22.82 -0.15 7.90
C ARG A 9 21.49 -0.59 7.29
N LYS A 10 20.41 -0.54 8.07
CA LYS A 10 19.05 -0.97 7.71
C LYS A 10 18.08 0.07 8.25
N GLY A 11 17.74 1.04 7.39
CA GLY A 11 16.79 2.09 7.71
C GLY A 11 15.40 1.56 8.11
N ARG A 12 14.53 2.46 8.57
CA ARG A 12 13.14 2.10 8.86
C ARG A 12 12.34 2.02 7.57
N HIS A 13 11.45 1.04 7.49
CA HIS A 13 10.47 0.94 6.41
C HIS A 13 9.07 1.10 6.98
N SER A 14 8.28 1.99 6.38
CA SER A 14 6.84 2.05 6.64
C SER A 14 6.18 0.80 6.06
N LYS A 15 5.15 0.29 6.75
CA LYS A 15 4.33 -0.80 6.21
C LYS A 15 3.54 -0.30 5.01
N ALA A 16 3.47 -1.08 3.95
CA ALA A 16 2.59 -0.78 2.82
C ALA A 16 1.12 -0.87 3.27
N ALA A 17 0.33 0.15 2.94
CA ALA A 17 -1.10 0.16 3.22
C ALA A 17 -1.83 -0.70 2.18
N LYS A 18 -2.79 -1.52 2.63
CA LYS A 18 -3.73 -2.20 1.73
C LYS A 18 -4.89 -1.27 1.42
N ILE A 19 -5.30 -1.22 0.16
CA ILE A 19 -6.51 -0.53 -0.28
C ILE A 19 -7.63 -1.54 -0.47
N ASN A 20 -8.78 -1.29 0.17
CA ASN A 20 -9.93 -2.18 0.12
C ASN A 20 -10.59 -2.22 -1.28
N SER A 21 -10.40 -1.17 -2.08
CA SER A 21 -11.06 -0.99 -3.38
C SER A 21 -10.07 -0.97 -4.55
N ALA A 22 -9.32 -2.07 -4.73
CA ALA A 22 -8.29 -2.18 -5.77
C ALA A 22 -8.83 -1.96 -7.20
N ALA A 23 -10.07 -2.42 -7.47
CA ALA A 23 -10.71 -2.26 -8.77
C ALA A 23 -10.85 -0.78 -9.18
N LEU A 24 -10.97 0.14 -8.21
CA LEU A 24 -11.12 1.57 -8.47
C LEU A 24 -9.79 2.26 -8.82
N LYS A 25 -8.61 1.68 -8.54
CA LYS A 25 -7.27 2.31 -8.68
C LYS A 25 -7.27 3.84 -8.43
N GLY A 26 -7.89 4.28 -7.33
CA GLY A 26 -7.92 5.70 -6.93
C GLY A 26 -8.98 6.59 -7.60
N SER A 27 -9.77 6.10 -8.56
CA SER A 27 -10.92 6.86 -9.09
C SER A 27 -12.14 6.72 -8.17
N PRO A 28 -13.00 7.75 -8.05
CA PRO A 28 -14.21 7.66 -7.21
C PRO A 28 -15.19 6.58 -7.69
N GLN A 29 -15.28 6.34 -9.01
CA GLN A 29 -16.14 5.33 -9.61
C GLN A 29 -15.52 4.82 -10.92
N ARG A 30 -15.84 3.57 -11.31
CA ARG A 30 -15.48 3.00 -12.62
C ARG A 30 -16.68 2.34 -13.29
N ARG A 31 -16.79 2.53 -14.61
CA ARG A 31 -17.79 1.84 -15.44
C ARG A 31 -17.39 0.37 -15.60
N GLY A 32 -18.37 -0.52 -15.60
CA GLY A 32 -18.22 -1.96 -15.86
C GLY A 32 -19.47 -2.52 -16.51
N VAL A 33 -19.36 -3.69 -17.13
CA VAL A 33 -20.47 -4.44 -17.75
C VAL A 33 -20.80 -5.67 -16.91
N CYS A 34 -22.07 -6.05 -16.83
CA CYS A 34 -22.48 -7.28 -16.15
C CYS A 34 -22.04 -8.49 -16.97
N THR A 35 -21.36 -9.44 -16.33
CA THR A 35 -20.87 -10.67 -16.98
C THR A 35 -21.72 -11.90 -16.64
N ARG A 36 -22.79 -11.74 -15.86
CA ARG A 36 -23.72 -12.81 -15.46
C ARG A 36 -25.09 -12.57 -16.08
#